data_AF-A0A383E2C0-F1
#
_entry.id   AF-A0A383E2C0-F1
#
_cell.length_a   1.000
_cell.length_b   1.000
_cell.length_c   1.000
_cell.angle_alpha   90.00
_cell.angle_beta   90.00
_cell.angle_gamma   90.00
#
_symmetry.space_group_name_H-M   'P 1'
#
loop_
_entity.id
_entity.type
_entity.pdbx_description
1 polymer ?
#
loop_
_entity_poly.entity_id
_entity_poly.type
_entity_poly.pdbx_seq_one_letter_code
_entity_poly.pdbx_strand_id
1 'polypeptide(L)'
;MSSVLGTYARKNISFSKGKGCYLYDLKGEQYLDFVSGIAVNSLGHCHEHLVKIIQEQSKKLWHVSNMFVIPEQEKLAKRLTDYTFADFVCFQNSGTEATETSIKIARKYFH
;
A
#
# COMPACT_ATOMS: atom_id res chain seq x y z
N MET A 1 -13.66 2.50 26.67
CA MET A 1 -13.01 1.22 26.33
C MET A 1 -12.70 1.22 24.84
N SER A 2 -11.60 0.60 24.41
CA SER A 2 -11.28 0.48 22.98
C SER A 2 -12.31 -0.41 22.27
N SER A 3 -12.85 0.04 21.15
CA SER A 3 -13.66 -0.80 20.24
C SER A 3 -12.80 -1.63 19.28
N VAL A 4 -11.47 -1.47 19.32
CA VAL A 4 -10.51 -2.25 18.52
C VAL A 4 -10.06 -3.47 19.30
N LEU A 5 -10.06 -4.64 18.65
CA LEU A 5 -9.57 -5.92 19.20
C LEU A 5 -8.11 -5.79 19.68
N GLY A 6 -7.80 -6.41 20.81
CA GLY A 6 -6.50 -6.32 21.51
C GLY A 6 -5.38 -7.15 20.89
N THR A 7 -5.11 -7.00 19.59
CA THR A 7 -4.10 -7.80 18.85
C THR A 7 -2.70 -7.17 18.80
N TYR A 8 -2.51 -5.94 19.29
CA TYR A 8 -1.25 -5.20 19.18
C TYR A 8 -0.76 -4.64 20.52
N ALA A 9 0.54 -4.79 20.79
CA ALA A 9 1.23 -4.14 21.89
C ALA A 9 1.63 -2.69 21.53
N ARG A 10 0.64 -1.79 21.47
CA ARG A 10 0.83 -0.39 21.02
C ARG A 10 1.68 0.42 22.00
N LYS A 11 2.53 1.31 21.47
CA LYS A 11 3.19 2.37 22.26
C LYS A 11 2.20 3.49 22.57
N ASN A 12 2.35 4.14 23.72
CA ASN A 12 1.50 5.26 24.13
C ASN A 12 1.93 6.58 23.47
N ILE A 13 1.89 6.62 22.13
CA ILE A 13 2.20 7.78 21.29
C ILE A 13 1.25 7.79 20.10
N SER A 14 0.82 8.97 19.68
CA SER A 14 -0.07 9.18 18.54
C SER A 14 0.44 10.33 17.69
N PHE A 15 0.34 10.18 16.36
CA PHE A 15 0.80 11.17 15.39
C PHE A 15 -0.38 11.87 14.71
N SER A 16 -0.29 13.20 14.61
CA SER A 16 -1.30 14.06 13.96
C SER A 16 -0.97 14.35 12.50
N LYS A 17 0.31 14.31 12.12
CA LYS A 17 0.79 14.72 10.79
C LYS A 17 2.06 13.96 10.42
N GLY A 18 2.22 13.70 9.13
CA GLY A 18 3.49 13.27 8.53
C GLY A 18 3.85 14.13 7.32
N LYS A 19 5.14 14.37 7.10
CA LYS A 19 5.67 15.03 5.89
C LYS A 19 7.09 14.52 5.60
N GLY A 20 7.29 13.91 4.43
CA GLY A 20 8.58 13.33 4.07
C GLY A 20 8.98 12.26 5.08
N CYS A 21 10.19 12.34 5.62
CA CYS A 21 10.67 11.41 6.66
C CYS A 21 10.29 11.82 8.10
N TYR A 22 9.43 12.83 8.30
CA TYR A 22 9.07 13.31 9.63
C TYR A 22 7.62 13.00 10.00
N LEU A 23 7.42 12.71 11.29
CA LEU A 23 6.14 12.60 11.96
C LEU A 23 6.02 13.69 13.03
N TYR A 24 4.80 14.14 13.30
CA TYR A 24 4.49 15.10 14.35
C TYR A 24 3.44 14.51 15.27
N ASP A 25 3.72 14.48 16.57
CA ASP A 25 2.79 13.94 17.55
C ASP A 25 1.56 14.86 17.78
N LEU A 26 0.68 14.50 18.71
CA LEU A 26 -0.48 15.34 19.05
C LEU A 26 -0.10 16.65 19.77
N LYS A 27 1.10 16.75 20.32
CA LYS A 27 1.64 17.95 20.99
C LYS A 27 2.46 18.83 20.05
N GLY A 28 2.72 18.36 18.82
CA GLY A 28 3.53 19.04 17.82
C GLY A 28 5.01 18.69 17.85
N GLU A 29 5.44 17.74 18.69
CA GLU A 29 6.82 17.27 18.71
C GLU A 29 7.16 16.53 17.42
N GLN A 30 8.33 16.82 16.86
CA GLN A 30 8.80 16.25 15.59
C GLN A 30 9.68 15.02 15.81
N TYR A 31 9.42 13.96 15.05
CA TYR A 31 10.11 12.69 15.08
C TYR A 31 10.65 12.38 13.68
N LEU A 32 11.94 12.00 13.60
CA LEU A 32 12.49 11.40 12.38
C LEU A 32 12.04 9.93 12.31
N ASP A 33 11.35 9.56 11.23
CA ASP A 33 10.74 8.24 11.06
C ASP A 33 11.71 7.25 10.42
N PHE A 34 12.30 6.39 11.25
CA PHE A 34 13.12 5.24 10.83
C PHE A 34 12.34 3.91 10.80
N VAL A 35 11.02 3.96 10.96
CA VAL A 35 10.15 2.78 10.94
C VAL A 35 9.41 2.68 9.60
N SER A 36 9.03 3.82 9.03
CA SER A 36 8.29 3.94 7.76
C SER A 36 7.00 3.11 7.76
N GLY A 37 6.34 3.00 8.92
CA GLY A 37 5.15 2.17 9.07
C GLY A 37 5.40 0.68 8.79
N ILE A 38 6.56 0.16 9.22
CA ILE A 38 7.06 -1.18 8.88
C ILE A 38 7.34 -1.25 7.38
N ALA A 39 8.26 -0.39 6.92
CA ALA A 39 8.73 -0.30 5.52
C ALA A 39 7.64 -0.04 4.45
N VAL A 40 6.43 0.39 4.83
CA VAL A 40 5.34 0.72 3.91
C VAL A 40 5.57 2.06 3.22
N ASN A 41 5.93 3.10 3.97
CA ASN A 41 6.01 4.48 3.49
C ASN A 41 7.35 4.79 2.80
N SER A 42 7.68 4.02 1.75
CA SER A 42 8.98 4.09 1.06
C SER A 42 9.29 5.47 0.42
N LEU A 43 8.27 6.26 0.11
CA LEU A 43 8.41 7.64 -0.41
C LEU A 43 8.18 8.71 0.66
N GLY A 44 8.16 8.31 1.93
CA GLY A 44 7.80 9.16 3.05
C GLY A 44 6.29 9.44 3.15
N HIS A 45 5.94 10.24 4.15
CA HIS A 45 4.56 10.63 4.44
C HIS A 45 4.10 11.77 3.54
N CYS A 46 2.87 11.65 3.02
CA CYS A 46 2.20 12.71 2.24
C CYS A 46 3.03 13.25 1.07
N HIS A 47 3.73 12.38 0.33
CA HIS A 47 4.50 12.77 -0.85
C HIS A 47 3.61 13.49 -1.88
N GLU A 48 3.99 14.70 -2.30
CA GLU A 48 3.13 15.62 -3.08
C GLU A 48 2.58 14.98 -4.35
N HIS A 49 3.42 14.26 -5.10
CA HIS A 49 2.98 13.54 -6.29
C HIS A 49 1.94 12.45 -5.99
N LEU A 50 2.10 11.67 -4.91
CA LEU A 50 1.14 10.62 -4.56
C LEU A 50 -0.20 11.22 -4.12
N VAL A 51 -0.16 12.27 -3.30
CA VAL A 51 -1.36 12.98 -2.85
C VAL A 51 -2.13 13.53 -4.05
N LYS A 52 -1.44 14.18 -4.99
CA LYS A 52 -2.06 14.71 -6.22
C LYS A 52 -2.75 13.61 -7.03
N ILE A 53 -2.04 12.53 -7.35
CA ILE A 53 -2.59 11.46 -8.21
C ILE A 53 -3.77 10.73 -7.52
N ILE A 54 -3.69 10.51 -6.21
CA ILE A 54 -4.81 9.92 -5.45
C ILE A 54 -6.04 10.84 -5.49
N GLN A 55 -5.87 12.15 -5.30
CA GLN A 55 -6.98 13.11 -5.35
C GLN A 55 -7.62 13.22 -6.74
N GLU A 56 -6.82 13.13 -7.80
CA GLU A 56 -7.30 13.11 -9.18
C GLU A 56 -8.12 11.84 -9.44
N GLN A 57 -7.56 10.66 -9.13
CA GLN A 57 -8.25 9.39 -9.36
C GLN A 57 -9.50 9.24 -8.48
N SER A 58 -9.46 9.72 -7.23
CA SER A 58 -10.60 9.64 -6.31
C SER A 58 -11.81 10.47 -6.78
N LYS A 59 -11.61 11.44 -7.67
CA LYS A 59 -12.71 12.21 -8.27
C LYS A 59 -13.19 11.62 -9.60
N LYS A 60 -12.50 10.58 -10.11
CA LYS A 60 -12.76 9.94 -11.39
C LYS A 60 -13.50 8.61 -11.22
N LEU A 61 -12.86 7.60 -10.62
CA LEU A 61 -13.39 6.24 -10.50
C LEU A 61 -12.59 5.42 -9.48
N TRP A 62 -13.27 4.61 -8.65
CA TRP A 62 -12.64 3.84 -7.57
C TRP A 62 -12.60 2.34 -7.84
N HIS A 63 -13.75 1.74 -8.10
CA HIS A 63 -13.87 0.28 -8.19
C HIS A 63 -14.95 -0.12 -9.17
N VAL A 64 -14.61 -1.04 -10.08
CA VAL A 64 -15.53 -1.64 -11.04
C VAL A 64 -15.51 -3.17 -10.99
N SER A 65 -14.79 -3.79 -10.05
CA SER A 65 -14.42 -5.22 -10.06
C SER A 65 -13.53 -5.63 -11.24
N ASN A 66 -13.07 -6.89 -11.25
CA ASN A 66 -12.27 -7.46 -12.34
C ASN A 66 -13.12 -7.89 -13.56
N MET A 67 -14.43 -7.58 -13.58
CA MET A 67 -15.31 -7.90 -14.71
C MET A 67 -15.12 -6.96 -15.91
N PHE A 68 -14.47 -5.80 -15.71
CA PHE A 68 -14.26 -4.79 -16.75
C PHE A 68 -12.78 -4.51 -16.97
N VAL A 69 -12.48 -3.89 -18.12
CA VAL A 69 -11.12 -3.44 -18.44
C VAL A 69 -10.77 -2.23 -17.59
N ILE A 70 -9.61 -2.28 -16.93
CA ILE A 70 -9.08 -1.20 -16.09
C ILE A 70 -7.75 -0.69 -16.70
N PRO A 71 -7.76 0.40 -17.49
CA PRO A 71 -6.57 0.88 -18.19
C PRO A 71 -5.38 1.19 -17.27
N GLU A 72 -5.63 1.73 -16.07
CA GLU A 72 -4.60 2.03 -15.08
C GLU A 72 -3.95 0.76 -14.49
N GLN A 73 -4.72 -0.33 -14.36
CA GLN A 73 -4.22 -1.64 -13.94
C GLN A 73 -3.27 -2.22 -15.00
N GLU A 74 -3.67 -2.17 -16.27
CA GLU A 74 -2.84 -2.65 -17.39
C GLU A 74 -1.53 -1.86 -17.50
N LYS A 75 -1.60 -0.52 -17.36
CA LYS A 75 -0.43 0.35 -17.37
C LYS A 75 0.57 -0.03 -16.26
N LEU A 76 0.08 -0.32 -15.06
CA LEU A 76 0.94 -0.74 -13.95
C LEU A 76 1.49 -2.16 -14.17
N ALA A 77 0.67 -3.10 -14.64
CA ALA A 77 1.09 -4.46 -14.95
C ALA A 77 2.23 -4.46 -15.96
N LYS A 78 2.06 -3.74 -17.09
CA LYS A 78 3.08 -3.60 -18.12
C LYS A 78 4.39 -3.01 -17.59
N ARG A 79 4.30 -1.99 -16.74
CA ARG A 79 5.49 -1.44 -16.09
C ARG A 79 6.18 -2.49 -15.22
N LEU A 80 5.46 -3.28 -14.44
CA LEU A 80 6.07 -4.31 -13.60
C LEU A 80 6.73 -5.41 -14.43
N THR A 81 6.10 -5.87 -15.51
CA THR A 81 6.69 -6.89 -16.39
C THR A 81 7.92 -6.36 -17.14
N ASP A 82 7.94 -5.08 -17.53
CA ASP A 82 9.11 -4.46 -18.18
C ASP A 82 10.35 -4.33 -17.29
N TYR A 83 10.18 -4.26 -15.98
CA TYR A 83 11.27 -4.07 -15.01
C TYR A 83 11.58 -5.32 -14.17
N THR A 84 10.95 -6.46 -14.47
CA THR A 84 11.15 -7.72 -13.74
C THR A 84 11.26 -8.91 -14.71
N PHE A 85 11.42 -10.12 -14.17
CA PHE A 85 11.41 -11.35 -14.98
C PHE A 85 10.00 -11.81 -15.36
N ALA A 86 8.96 -11.18 -14.81
CA ALA A 86 7.60 -11.70 -14.87
C ALA A 86 6.95 -11.46 -16.23
N ASP A 87 6.31 -12.49 -16.78
CA ASP A 87 5.46 -12.37 -17.98
C ASP A 87 4.06 -11.81 -17.64
N PHE A 88 3.56 -12.08 -16.42
CA PHE A 88 2.23 -11.69 -15.94
C PHE A 88 2.26 -11.22 -14.49
N VAL A 89 1.28 -10.39 -14.11
CA VAL A 89 1.10 -9.87 -12.75
C VAL A 89 -0.34 -10.05 -12.28
N CYS A 90 -0.53 -10.38 -11.00
CA CYS A 90 -1.81 -10.39 -10.33
C CYS A 90 -1.78 -9.40 -9.15
N PHE A 91 -2.71 -8.43 -9.13
CA PHE A 91 -2.80 -7.45 -8.05
C PHE A 91 -3.68 -7.94 -6.91
N GLN A 92 -3.21 -7.77 -5.68
CA GLN A 92 -3.90 -8.09 -4.43
C GLN A 92 -3.83 -6.89 -3.48
N ASN A 93 -4.54 -6.93 -2.35
CA ASN A 93 -4.64 -5.80 -1.43
C ASN A 93 -3.60 -5.86 -0.31
N SER A 94 -2.98 -7.02 -0.09
CA SER A 94 -2.00 -7.23 0.97
C SER A 94 -0.89 -8.22 0.56
N GLY A 95 0.22 -8.19 1.30
CA GLY A 95 1.29 -9.17 1.14
C GLY A 95 0.84 -10.60 1.42
N THR A 96 -0.08 -10.80 2.38
CA THR A 96 -0.64 -12.11 2.71
C THR A 96 -1.44 -12.67 1.53
N GLU A 97 -2.33 -11.88 0.92
CA GLU A 97 -3.09 -12.32 -0.26
C GLU A 97 -2.19 -12.61 -1.47
N ALA A 98 -1.14 -11.80 -1.68
CA ALA A 98 -0.16 -12.05 -2.73
C ALA A 98 0.60 -13.37 -2.49
N THR A 99 0.97 -13.65 -1.24
CA THR A 99 1.64 -14.89 -0.84
C THR A 99 0.73 -16.10 -1.06
N GLU A 100 -0.52 -16.04 -0.58
CA GLU A 100 -1.52 -17.09 -0.81
C GLU A 100 -1.75 -17.35 -2.30
N THR A 101 -1.82 -16.28 -3.11
CA THR A 101 -1.95 -16.39 -4.56
C THR A 101 -0.76 -17.13 -5.17
N SER A 102 0.47 -16.80 -4.77
CA SER A 102 1.68 -17.50 -5.24
C SER A 102 1.68 -18.99 -4.88
N ILE A 103 1.28 -19.33 -3.64
CA ILE A 103 1.18 -20.73 -3.18
C ILE A 103 0.17 -21.48 -4.03
N LYS A 104 -1.01 -20.90 -4.26
CA LYS A 104 -2.08 -21.53 -5.07
C LYS A 104 -1.66 -21.71 -6.52
N ILE A 105 -0.96 -20.74 -7.12
CA ILE A 105 -0.43 -20.85 -8.49
C ILE A 105 0.61 -21.97 -8.56
N ALA A 106 1.58 -21.99 -7.64
CA ALA A 106 2.61 -23.02 -7.60
C ALA A 106 2.00 -24.41 -7.44
N ARG A 107 1.06 -24.57 -6.48
CA ARG A 107 0.38 -25.85 -6.26
C ARG A 107 -0.39 -26.32 -7.48
N LYS A 108 -1.15 -25.44 -8.15
CA LYS A 108 -1.92 -25.78 -9.36
C LYS A 108 -1.03 -26.11 -10.57
N TYR A 109 0.17 -25.54 -10.62
CA TYR A 109 1.09 -25.79 -11.74
C TYR A 109 1.79 -27.15 -11.61
N PHE A 110 2.19 -27.54 -10.39
CA PHE A 110 2.96 -28.77 -10.14
C PHE A 110 2.15 -29.99 -9.70
N HIS A 111 0.89 -29.81 -9.30
CA HIS A 111 -0.04 -30.88 -8.91
C HIS A 111 -1.33 -30.78 -9.72
#